data_AF-A0A7C5QLS9-F1
#
_entry.id   AF-A0A7C5QLS9-F1
#
_cell.length_a   1.000
_cell.length_b   1.000
_cell.length_c   1.000
_cell.angle_alpha   90.00
_cell.angle_beta   90.00
_cell.angle_gamma   90.00
#
_symmetry.space_group_name_H-M   'P 1'
#
loop_
_entity.id
_entity.type
_entity.pdbx_description
1 polymer ?
#
loop_
_entity_poly.entity_id
_entity_poly.type
_entity_poly.pdbx_seq_one_letter_code
_entity_poly.pdbx_strand_id
1 'polypeptide(L)'
;MANLIHLIEKELNITRKNLIEKGIKHFLEIELKNLSIEIKKLANRYSVNSFDELWEKVESGEITEKECFDDLTRLEYLELEKEKVRRLLKKVTP
;
A
#
# COMPACT_ATOMS: atom_id res chain seq x y z
N MET A 1 4.31 24.59 -11.38
CA MET A 1 4.56 23.21 -11.86
C MET A 1 4.98 23.13 -13.33
N ALA A 2 4.32 23.84 -14.27
CA ALA A 2 4.64 23.76 -15.70
C ALA A 2 6.12 24.04 -16.05
N ASN A 3 6.74 25.02 -15.40
CA ASN A 3 8.16 25.36 -15.62
C ASN A 3 9.13 24.27 -15.17
N LEU A 4 8.82 23.55 -14.08
CA LEU A 4 9.68 22.47 -13.58
C LEU A 4 9.58 21.22 -14.47
N ILE A 5 8.37 20.87 -14.89
CA ILE A 5 8.15 19.74 -15.81
C ILE A 5 8.93 19.97 -17.11
N HIS A 6 8.82 21.16 -17.69
CA HIS A 6 9.55 21.50 -18.92
C HIS A 6 11.08 21.45 -18.77
N LEU A 7 11.60 21.92 -17.64
CA LEU A 7 13.03 21.80 -17.32
C LEU A 7 13.47 20.33 -17.29
N ILE A 8 12.74 19.48 -16.55
CA ILE A 8 13.06 18.05 -16.42
C ILE A 8 12.95 17.33 -17.77
N GLU A 9 11.95 17.66 -18.60
CA GLU A 9 11.81 17.14 -19.96
C GLU A 9 13.07 17.38 -20.79
N LYS A 10 13.61 18.61 -20.72
CA LYS A 10 14.81 19.02 -21.46
C LYS A 10 16.09 18.38 -20.90
N GLU A 11 16.30 18.46 -19.60
CA GLU A 11 17.52 17.96 -18.94
C GLU A 11 17.65 16.44 -19.01
N LEU A 12 16.53 15.71 -18.90
CA LEU A 12 16.52 14.25 -18.96
C LEU A 12 16.21 13.69 -20.35
N ASN A 13 15.96 14.56 -21.34
CA ASN A 13 15.56 14.19 -22.71
C ASN A 13 14.39 13.18 -22.74
N ILE A 14 13.33 13.46 -21.98
CA ILE A 14 12.11 12.64 -21.91
C ILE A 14 10.88 13.49 -22.18
N THR A 15 9.83 12.88 -22.72
CA THR A 15 8.56 13.58 -22.93
C THR A 15 7.80 13.75 -21.61
N ARG A 16 6.98 14.80 -21.52
CA ARG A 16 6.03 15.01 -20.41
C ARG A 16 5.22 13.77 -20.09
N LYS A 17 4.71 13.09 -21.12
CA LYS A 17 3.93 11.87 -20.98
C LYS A 17 4.73 10.80 -20.23
N ASN A 18 5.95 10.52 -20.68
CA ASN A 18 6.82 9.51 -20.08
C ASN A 18 7.22 9.90 -18.65
N LEU A 19 7.52 11.18 -18.39
CA LEU A 19 7.81 11.69 -17.05
C LEU A 19 6.62 11.49 -16.10
N ILE A 20 5.41 11.81 -16.53
CA ILE A 20 4.19 11.63 -15.73
C ILE A 20 3.91 10.15 -15.50
N GLU A 21 3.95 9.31 -16.53
CA GLU A 21 3.72 7.86 -16.41
C GLU A 21 4.71 7.20 -15.46
N LYS A 22 6.00 7.50 -15.59
CA LYS A 22 7.04 7.02 -14.67
C LYS A 22 6.83 7.53 -13.24
N GLY A 23 6.47 8.80 -13.08
CA GLY A 23 6.21 9.40 -11.77
C GLY A 23 5.01 8.75 -11.07
N ILE A 24 3.90 8.56 -11.78
CA ILE A 24 2.69 7.91 -11.25
C ILE A 24 3.00 6.45 -10.89
N LYS A 25 3.68 5.71 -11.78
CA LYS A 25 4.06 4.33 -11.52
C LYS A 25 4.92 4.22 -10.26
N HIS A 26 5.98 5.03 -10.18
CA HIS A 26 6.91 5.00 -9.05
C HIS A 26 6.23 5.39 -7.73
N PHE A 27 5.35 6.39 -7.75
CA PHE A 27 4.54 6.77 -6.60
C PHE A 27 3.69 5.60 -6.10
N LEU A 28 2.94 4.94 -6.99
CA LEU A 28 2.08 3.80 -6.63
C LEU A 28 2.89 2.59 -6.13
N GLU A 29 4.08 2.34 -6.68
CA GLU A 29 4.99 1.29 -6.19
C GLU A 29 5.46 1.57 -4.76
N ILE A 30 5.83 2.82 -4.46
CA ILE A 30 6.23 3.24 -3.11
C ILE A 30 5.06 3.10 -2.14
N GLU A 31 3.88 3.57 -2.50
CA GLU A 31 2.69 3.46 -1.64
C GLU A 31 2.34 1.99 -1.36
N LEU A 32 2.39 1.13 -2.37
CA LEU A 32 2.14 -0.30 -2.21
C LEU A 32 3.16 -0.95 -1.26
N LYS A 33 4.44 -0.56 -1.37
CA LYS A 33 5.50 -1.01 -0.48
C LYS A 33 5.27 -0.54 0.96
N ASN A 34 4.91 0.73 1.15
CA ASN A 34 4.66 1.31 2.47
C ASN A 34 3.50 0.60 3.18
N LEU A 35 2.37 0.42 2.49
CA LEU A 35 1.21 -0.33 2.99
C LEU A 35 1.60 -1.76 3.36
N SER A 36 2.40 -2.42 2.52
CA SER A 36 2.86 -3.79 2.80
C SER A 36 3.77 -3.87 4.03
N ILE A 37 4.62 -2.86 4.26
CA ILE A 37 5.46 -2.78 5.46
C ILE A 37 4.59 -2.56 6.70
N GLU A 38 3.58 -1.69 6.62
CA GLU A 38 2.70 -1.39 7.74
C GLU A 38 1.85 -2.61 8.14
N ILE A 39 1.23 -3.27 7.16
CA ILE A 39 0.50 -4.54 7.35
C ILE A 39 1.41 -5.56 8.02
N LYS A 40 2.63 -5.76 7.50
CA LYS A 40 3.57 -6.74 8.07
C LYS A 40 3.98 -6.40 9.50
N LYS A 41 4.22 -5.13 9.81
CA LYS A 41 4.55 -4.70 11.18
C LYS A 41 3.40 -4.99 12.15
N LEU A 42 2.17 -4.70 11.74
CA LEU A 42 0.96 -4.93 12.51
C LEU A 42 0.71 -6.42 12.72
N ALA A 43 0.66 -7.19 11.64
CA ALA A 43 0.39 -8.62 11.67
C ALA A 43 1.46 -9.42 12.44
N ASN A 44 2.73 -9.01 12.35
CA ASN A 44 3.82 -9.63 13.13
C ASN A 44 3.62 -9.54 14.64
N ARG A 45 2.87 -8.55 15.17
CA ARG A 45 2.58 -8.46 16.61
C ARG A 45 1.82 -9.67 17.13
N TYR A 46 1.04 -10.31 16.26
CA TYR A 46 0.21 -11.46 16.58
C TYR A 46 0.72 -12.76 15.93
N SER A 47 1.88 -12.72 15.27
CA SER A 47 2.40 -13.84 14.49
C SER A 47 1.39 -14.35 13.44
N VAL A 48 0.78 -13.42 12.72
CA VAL A 48 -0.17 -13.66 11.62
C VAL A 48 0.26 -12.89 10.37
N ASN A 49 -0.38 -13.16 9.24
CA ASN A 49 -0.07 -12.55 7.94
C ASN A 49 -1.21 -11.69 7.37
N SER A 50 -2.43 -11.80 7.90
CA SER A 50 -3.61 -11.08 7.40
C SER A 50 -4.63 -10.78 8.49
N PHE A 51 -5.62 -9.96 8.15
CA PHE A 51 -6.85 -9.79 8.92
C PHE A 51 -7.51 -11.14 9.23
N ASP A 52 -7.70 -11.98 8.21
CA ASP A 52 -8.38 -13.28 8.35
C ASP A 52 -7.67 -14.18 9.39
N GLU A 53 -6.34 -14.27 9.34
CA GLU A 53 -5.57 -15.06 10.31
C GLU A 53 -5.65 -14.48 11.73
N LEU A 54 -5.70 -13.14 11.89
CA LEU A 54 -5.91 -12.53 13.20
C LEU A 54 -7.32 -12.82 13.73
N TRP A 55 -8.32 -12.77 12.84
CA TRP A 55 -9.70 -13.06 13.17
C TRP A 55 -9.89 -14.50 13.62
N GLU A 56 -9.26 -15.48 12.95
CA GLU A 56 -9.26 -16.89 13.35
C GLU A 56 -8.71 -17.09 14.78
N LYS A 57 -7.69 -16.33 15.19
CA LYS A 57 -7.17 -16.37 16.57
C LYS A 57 -8.16 -15.82 17.60
N VAL A 58 -9.00 -14.87 17.21
CA VAL A 58 -10.08 -14.37 18.06
C VAL A 58 -11.20 -15.41 18.18
N GLU A 59 -11.61 -16.01 17.06
CA GLU A 59 -12.66 -17.02 17.03
C GLU A 59 -12.30 -18.29 17.82
N SER A 60 -11.03 -18.69 17.76
CA SER A 60 -10.51 -19.82 18.54
C SER A 60 -10.30 -19.50 20.03
N GLY A 61 -10.39 -18.23 20.42
CA GLY A 61 -10.15 -17.77 21.79
C GLY A 61 -8.68 -17.71 22.20
N GLU A 62 -7.74 -17.82 21.25
CA GLU A 62 -6.30 -17.61 21.49
C GLU A 62 -5.99 -16.16 21.90
N ILE A 63 -6.76 -15.19 21.38
CA ILE A 63 -6.66 -13.77 21.67
C ILE A 63 -8.07 -13.23 21.93
N THR A 64 -8.25 -12.32 22.89
CA THR A 64 -9.56 -11.70 23.08
C THR A 64 -9.79 -10.55 22.10
N GLU A 65 -11.03 -10.35 21.68
CA GLU A 65 -11.40 -9.24 20.79
C GLU A 65 -10.95 -7.88 21.36
N LYS A 66 -11.11 -7.68 22.68
CA LYS A 66 -10.71 -6.44 23.36
C LYS A 66 -9.21 -6.13 23.23
N GLU A 67 -8.36 -7.15 23.13
CA GLU A 67 -6.90 -6.99 23.02
C GLU A 67 -6.44 -6.59 21.61
N CYS A 68 -7.24 -6.87 20.58
CA CYS A 68 -6.85 -6.68 19.19
C CYS A 68 -7.84 -5.86 18.35
N PHE A 69 -8.92 -5.34 18.92
CA PHE A 69 -9.97 -4.61 18.20
C PHE A 69 -9.44 -3.48 17.31
N ASP A 70 -8.60 -2.60 17.86
CA ASP A 70 -8.01 -1.48 17.11
C ASP A 70 -7.10 -1.98 15.98
N ASP A 71 -6.38 -3.07 16.25
CA ASP A 71 -5.43 -3.67 15.31
C ASP A 71 -6.13 -4.43 14.18
N LEU A 72 -7.21 -5.14 14.47
CA LEU A 72 -8.09 -5.77 13.48
C LEU A 72 -8.67 -4.73 12.53
N THR A 73 -9.26 -3.67 13.10
CA THR A 73 -9.84 -2.57 12.32
C THR A 73 -8.77 -1.90 11.44
N ARG A 74 -7.56 -1.70 11.99
CA ARG A 74 -6.46 -1.11 11.22
C ARG A 74 -5.97 -2.03 10.10
N LEU A 75 -5.89 -3.33 10.36
CA LEU A 75 -5.40 -4.32 9.40
C LEU A 75 -6.35 -4.43 8.20
N GLU A 76 -7.66 -4.50 8.46
CA GLU A 76 -8.71 -4.47 7.42
C GLU A 76 -8.57 -3.22 6.52
N TYR A 77 -8.49 -2.04 7.13
CA TYR A 77 -8.31 -0.79 6.39
C TYR A 77 -7.06 -0.80 5.51
N LEU A 78 -5.93 -1.24 6.05
CA LEU A 78 -4.66 -1.27 5.31
C LEU A 78 -4.70 -2.26 4.14
N GLU A 79 -5.34 -3.41 4.31
CA GLU A 79 -5.50 -4.40 3.25
C GLU A 79 -6.39 -3.86 2.11
N LEU A 80 -7.48 -3.17 2.44
CA LEU A 80 -8.36 -2.51 1.47
C LEU A 80 -7.62 -1.41 0.68
N GLU A 81 -6.85 -0.55 1.36
CA GLU A 81 -6.06 0.49 0.70
C GLU A 81 -4.93 -0.11 -0.15
N LYS A 82 -4.28 -1.18 0.32
CA LYS A 82 -3.28 -1.92 -0.47
C LYS A 82 -3.88 -2.46 -1.76
N GLU A 83 -5.08 -3.04 -1.69
CA GLU A 83 -5.76 -3.56 -2.87
C GLU A 83 -6.14 -2.43 -3.84
N LYS A 84 -6.61 -1.29 -3.33
CA LYS A 84 -6.90 -0.11 -4.15
C LYS A 84 -5.65 0.39 -4.89
N VAL A 85 -4.52 0.54 -4.21
CA VAL A 85 -3.24 0.94 -4.84
C VAL A 85 -2.80 -0.10 -5.86
N ARG A 86 -2.90 -1.41 -5.54
CA ARG A 86 -2.57 -2.50 -6.47
C ARG A 86 -3.40 -2.42 -7.76
N ARG A 87 -4.71 -2.16 -7.66
CA ARG A 87 -5.58 -1.99 -8.84
C ARG A 87 -5.20 -0.78 -9.68
N LEU A 88 -4.80 0.33 -9.06
CA LEU A 88 -4.32 1.51 -9.78
C LEU A 88 -3.00 1.23 -10.50
N LEU A 89 -2.05 0.56 -9.85
CA LEU A 89 -0.75 0.23 -10.44
C LEU A 89 -0.89 -0.67 -11.66
N LYS A 90 -1.81 -1.64 -11.64
CA LYS A 90 -2.15 -2.48 -12.80
C LYS A 90 -2.67 -1.70 -14.00
N LYS A 91 -3.39 -0.59 -13.79
CA LYS A 91 -3.86 0.27 -14.89
C LYS A 91 -2.75 1.09 -15.52
N VAL A 92 -1.69 1.39 -14.77
CA VAL A 92 -0.54 2.19 -15.20
C VAL A 92 0.57 1.30 -15.80
N THR A 93 0.57 0.01 -15.48
CA THR A 93 1.51 -1.00 -16.00
C THR A 93 0.74 -2.06 -16.80
N PRO A 94 0.24 -1.73 -18.02
CA PRO A 94 -0.40 -2.71 -18.88
C PRO A 94 0.57 -3.78 -19.38
#